data_AF-A0A660ULX8-F1
#
_entry.id   AF-A0A660ULX8-F1
#
_cell.length_a   1.000
_cell.length_b   1.000
_cell.length_c   1.000
_cell.angle_alpha   90.00
_cell.angle_beta   90.00
_cell.angle_gamma   90.00
#
_symmetry.space_group_name_H-M   'P 1'
#
loop_
_entity.id
_entity.type
_entity.pdbx_description
1 polymer ?
#
loop_
_entity_poly.entity_id
_entity_poly.type
_entity_poly.pdbx_seq_one_letter_code
_entity_poly.pdbx_strand_id
1 'polypeptide(L)' 'MNKPKVILFGDPKRPNAVEALERFVEFASDKVEILSNCLETVCPVDILQKGDYAVVFGGDGTILGAARQLCET' A
#
# COMPACT_ATOMS: atom_id res chain seq x y z
N MET A 1 18.96 12.61 1.06
CA MET A 1 18.05 11.99 2.05
C MET A 1 17.47 10.74 1.41
N ASN A 2 17.29 9.65 2.16
CA ASN A 2 16.63 8.46 1.62
C ASN A 2 15.14 8.74 1.42
N LYS A 3 14.56 8.24 0.33
CA LYS A 3 13.12 8.30 0.10
C LYS A 3 12.42 7.40 1.12
N PRO A 4 11.29 7.81 1.72
CA PRO A 4 10.50 6.95 2.57
C PRO A 4 9.98 5.75 1.78
N LYS A 5 10.00 4.59 2.41
CA LYS A 5 9.54 3.32 1.86
C LYS A 5 8.06 3.15 2.14
N VAL A 6 7.27 2.98 1.09
CA VAL A 6 5.81 2.95 1.18
C VAL A 6 5.29 1.61 0.67
N ILE A 7 4.28 1.10 1.37
CA ILE A 7 3.52 -0.08 0.97
C ILE A 7 2.10 0.38 0.62
N LEU A 8 1.64 0.01 -0.56
CA LEU A 8 0.31 0.37 -1.04
C LEU A 8 -0.64 -0.80 -0.80
N PHE A 9 -1.82 -0.51 -0.26
CA PHE A 9 -2.92 -1.45 -0.09
C PHE A 9 -4.13 -0.92 -0.86
N GLY A 10 -4.88 -1.81 -1.50
CA GLY A 10 -6.12 -1.43 -2.17
C GLY A 10 -6.97 -2.65 -2.50
N ASP A 11 -8.21 -2.41 -2.90
CA ASP A 11 -9.12 -3.44 -3.39
C ASP A 11 -9.40 -3.21 -4.89
N PRO A 12 -8.91 -4.07 -5.80
CA PRO A 12 -9.04 -3.91 -7.24
C PRO A 12 -10.46 -4.15 -7.72
N LYS A 13 -11.33 -4.73 -6.88
CA LYS A 13 -12.77 -4.81 -7.15
C LYS A 13 -13.46 -3.46 -7.01
N ARG A 14 -12.74 -2.42 -6.55
CA ARG A 14 -13.23 -1.04 -6.41
C ARG A 14 -12.53 -0.12 -7.42
N PRO A 15 -13.13 0.14 -8.59
CA PRO A 15 -12.50 0.92 -9.67
C PRO A 15 -11.98 2.29 -9.21
N ASN A 16 -12.73 2.98 -8.36
CA ASN A 16 -12.32 4.29 -7.84
C ASN A 16 -11.09 4.23 -6.93
N ALA A 17 -10.88 3.10 -6.24
CA ALA A 17 -9.69 2.89 -5.41
C ALA A 17 -8.46 2.62 -6.28
N VAL A 18 -8.63 1.88 -7.37
CA VAL A 18 -7.58 1.65 -8.38
C VAL A 18 -7.17 2.96 -9.03
N GLU A 19 -8.12 3.77 -9.49
CA GLU A 19 -7.83 5.08 -10.09
C GLU A 19 -7.08 5.99 -9.10
N ALA A 20 -7.53 6.05 -7.84
CA ALA A 20 -6.86 6.84 -6.81
C ALA A 20 -5.43 6.35 -6.54
N LEU A 21 -5.21 5.04 -6.56
CA LEU A 21 -3.88 4.43 -6.41
C LEU A 21 -2.98 4.82 -7.58
N GLU A 22 -3.45 4.68 -8.82
CA GLU A 22 -2.69 5.04 -10.02
C GLU A 22 -2.27 6.51 -9.98
N ARG A 23 -3.20 7.41 -9.63
CA ARG A 23 -2.93 8.84 -9.45
C ARG A 23 -1.93 9.12 -8.34
N PHE A 24 -1.96 8.34 -7.26
CA PHE A 24 -0.98 8.46 -6.18
C PHE A 24 0.41 7.99 -6.63
N VAL A 25 0.52 6.89 -7.37
CA VAL A 25 1.79 6.42 -7.94
C VAL A 25 2.36 7.47 -8.89
N GLU A 26 1.50 8.03 -9.76
CA GLU A 26 1.60 9.31 -10.45
C GLU A 26 2.43 10.34 -9.67
N PHE A 27 1.74 10.84 -8.64
CA PHE A 27 2.15 11.93 -7.78
C PHE A 27 3.39 11.63 -6.93
N ALA A 28 3.56 10.40 -6.45
CA ALA A 28 4.55 10.06 -5.43
C ALA A 28 5.86 9.48 -6.00
N SER A 29 5.91 9.19 -7.31
CA SER A 29 7.05 8.54 -7.99
C SER A 29 8.43 9.16 -7.70
N ASP A 30 8.50 10.49 -7.58
CA ASP A 30 9.73 11.22 -7.27
C ASP A 30 9.98 11.39 -5.76
N LYS A 31 8.98 11.14 -4.92
CA LYS A 31 8.98 11.41 -3.47
C LYS A 31 9.21 10.18 -2.60
N VAL A 32 8.79 9.00 -3.04
CA VAL A 32 8.79 7.78 -2.22
C VAL A 32 9.43 6.59 -2.96
N GLU A 33 9.80 5.55 -2.22
CA GLU A 33 10.16 4.23 -2.75
C GLU A 33 8.99 3.27 -2.50
N ILE A 34 8.28 2.86 -3.55
CA ILE A 34 7.16 1.92 -3.42
C ILE A 34 7.73 0.51 -3.36
N LEU A 35 7.61 -0.15 -2.21
CA LEU A 35 8.16 -1.49 -1.99
C LEU A 35 7.25 -2.59 -2.53
N SER A 36 5.92 -2.39 -2.45
CA SER A 36 4.94 -3.34 -2.97
C SER A 36 3.57 -2.68 -3.15
N ASN A 37 2.77 -3.29 -4.01
CA ASN A 37 1.38 -2.97 -4.23
C ASN A 37 0.50 -4.20 -3.95
N CYS A 38 -0.05 -4.26 -2.74
CA CYS A 38 -0.82 -5.39 -2.21
C CYS A 38 -2.29 -5.35 -2.67
N LEU A 39 -2.53 -5.29 -3.98
CA LEU A 39 -3.90 -5.18 -4.53
C LEU A 39 -4.71 -6.48 -4.43
N GLU A 40 -4.12 -7.66 -4.55
CA GLU A 40 -4.91 -8.92 -4.53
C GLU A 40 -4.37 -10.01 -3.61
N THR A 41 -3.15 -9.85 -3.12
CA THR A 41 -2.41 -10.90 -2.43
C THR A 41 -1.79 -10.37 -1.15
N VAL A 42 -1.61 -11.29 -0.20
CA VAL A 42 -0.85 -11.03 1.03
C VAL A 42 0.55 -10.60 0.62
N CYS A 43 0.95 -9.40 1.03
CA CYS A 43 2.30 -8.94 0.79
C CYS A 43 3.29 -9.80 1.60
N PRO A 44 4.44 -10.19 1.01
CA PRO A 44 5.46 -10.93 1.75
C PRO A 44 5.83 -10.22 3.05
N VAL A 45 5.88 -10.96 4.15
CA VAL A 45 6.17 -10.44 5.51
C VAL A 45 7.50 -9.67 5.55
N ASP A 46 8.51 -10.14 4.79
CA ASP A 46 9.82 -9.50 4.70
C ASP A 46 9.80 -8.15 3.98
N ILE A 47 8.76 -7.87 3.19
CA ILE A 47 8.53 -6.56 2.58
C ILE A 47 7.76 -5.68 3.56
N LEU A 48 6.77 -6.23 4.27
CA LEU A 48 5.96 -5.50 5.26
C LEU A 48 6.84 -4.87 6.35
N GLN A 49 7.85 -5.60 6.85
CA GLN A 49 8.80 -5.13 7.87
C GLN A 49 9.74 -4.00 7.40
N LYS A 50 9.83 -3.73 6.09
CA LYS A 50 10.73 -2.71 5.51
C LYS A 50 10.04 -1.37 5.23
N GLY A 51 8.71 -1.30 5.36
CA GLY A 51 7.93 -0.10 5.07
C GLY A 51 8.00 0.92 6.21
N ASP A 52 8.18 2.20 5.87
CA ASP A 52 8.04 3.32 6.80
C ASP A 52 6.58 3.75 6.95
N TYR A 53 5.80 3.62 5.86
CA TYR A 53 4.38 3.98 5.81
C TYR A 53 3.54 2.96 5.03
N ALA A 54 2.31 2.77 5.47
CA ALA A 54 1.27 2.08 4.73
C ALA A 54 0.25 3.09 4.19
N VAL A 55 -0.01 3.06 2.89
CA VAL A 55 -1.03 3.89 2.24
C VAL A 55 -2.14 2.98 1.75
N VAL A 56 -3.37 3.26 2.18
CA VAL A 56 -4.53 2.39 1.96
C VAL A 56 -5.57 3.10 1.09
N PHE A 57 -5.91 2.49 -0.05
CA PHE A 57 -6.95 2.94 -0.98
C PHE A 57 -8.20 2.07 -0.82
N GLY A 58 -9.15 2.52 -0.02
CA GLY A 58 -10.36 1.75 0.25
C GLY A 58 -11.19 2.35 1.39
N GLY A 59 -11.99 1.50 2.03
CA GLY A 59 -12.75 1.87 3.23
C GLY A 59 -12.25 1.12 4.47
N ASP A 60 -13.06 1.11 5.53
CA ASP A 60 -12.69 0.52 6.82
C ASP A 60 -12.26 -0.96 6.72
N GLY A 61 -12.95 -1.75 5.89
CA GLY A 61 -12.58 -3.14 5.65
C GLY A 61 -11.18 -3.30 5.03
N THR A 62 -10.79 -2.38 4.15
CA THR A 62 -9.45 -2.36 3.53
C THR A 62 -8.39 -1.95 4.56
N ILE A 63 -8.71 -0.98 5.42
CA ILE A 63 -7.82 -0.53 6.52
C ILE A 63 -7.58 -1.68 7.50
N LEU A 64 -8.65 -2.35 7.95
CA LEU A 64 -8.54 -3.50 8.87
C LEU A 64 -7.81 -4.68 8.21
N GLY A 65 -8.04 -4.93 6.92
CA GLY A 65 -7.31 -5.95 6.16
C GLY A 65 -5.81 -5.67 6.08
N ALA A 66 -5.42 -4.42 5.79
CA ALA A 66 -4.03 -3.98 5.76
C ALA A 66 -3.40 -4.08 7.17
N ALA A 67 -4.10 -3.58 8.20
CA ALA A 67 -3.63 -3.64 9.58
C ALA A 67 -3.38 -5.09 10.03
N ARG A 68 -4.26 -6.03 9.66
CA ARG A 68 -4.07 -7.46 9.97
C ARG A 68 -2.78 -8.00 9.36
N GLN A 69 -2.50 -7.71 8.08
CA GLN A 69 -1.25 -8.13 7.45
C GLN A 69 -0.02 -7.51 8.14
N LEU A 70 -0.12 -6.25 8.53
CA LEU A 70 0.95 -5.51 9.23
C LEU A 70 1.12 -5.91 10.70
N CYS A 71 0.12 -6.54 11.34
CA CYS A 71 0.24 -7.05 12.72
C CYS A 71 0.70 -8.51 12.78
N GLU A 72 0.59 -9.26 11.68
CA GLU A 72 1.11 -10.62 11.55
C GLU A 72 2.63 -10.65 11.23
N THR A 73 3.29 -9.48 11.21
CA THR A 73 4.76 -9.30 11.11
C THR A 73 5.47 -9.22 12.45
#